data_AF-A0AAV8PC93-F1
#
_entry.id   AF-A0AAV8PC93-F1
#
_cell.length_a   1.000
_cell.length_b   1.000
_cell.length_c   1.000
_cell.angle_alpha   90.00
_cell.angle_beta   90.00
_cell.angle_gamma   90.00
#
_symmetry.space_group_name_H-M   'P 1'
#
loop_
_entity.id
_entity.type
_entity.pdbx_description
1 polymer ?
#
loop_
_entity_poly.entity_id
_entity_poly.type
_entity_poly.pdbx_seq_one_letter_code
_entity_poly.pdbx_strand_id
1 'polypeptide(L)'
;MLVLVTRHGRPPSHPPHTPVGSVFFLLLPFEPFVNLLLCCRACIVYLSLRESSARSNSRRQGEGVSAVLCDLILHISGEIREKQSQWLALSWICHNASRMSNLYKWPALHTKLLMCQILKEDTYVPDETRIAWDKLFYEGYGADVHVLTEDKDIILAHSSILGISSPVLRNLLEQARVNKGFRKITIEGVPSEAARAFIRFLYSSCCEPDLMKKFVLHLLVLSHAFAIPSLKRTCIKLIEQELLTEENVVDVLQLARLCDAPRLSLSCTKMVINDFKAISLSDGWKAMKEANPRLEKELHKSLVEEDSKRQDRLKKMEERKVYMQLYEAMEALLHICRDGCRTIGPHDKMPKDSETTCKYAACKGIESLVRHFKGCRIRVPGGCVHCKRMWQILRLHSQMCSEPDLCKVPLCSHFKDKMKYLSKREEFKWKLLVSKIMAAKGTISSLLAWRPLLG
;
A
#
# COMPACT_ATOMS: atom_id res chain seq x y z
N MET A 1 -44.25 48.33 27.03
CA MET A 1 -44.58 49.76 27.24
C MET A 1 -43.71 50.56 26.27
N LEU A 2 -44.24 51.61 25.63
CA LEU A 2 -43.54 52.36 24.56
C LEU A 2 -42.34 53.18 25.09
N VAL A 3 -41.41 53.50 24.19
CA VAL A 3 -40.81 54.84 23.88
C VAL A 3 -39.69 54.58 22.85
N LEU A 4 -39.87 54.79 21.54
CA LEU A 4 -39.82 56.05 20.76
C LEU A 4 -38.54 56.88 20.95
N VAL A 5 -37.67 56.96 19.93
CA VAL A 5 -37.24 58.21 19.25
C VAL A 5 -36.77 57.87 17.82
N THR A 6 -37.16 58.68 16.83
CA THR A 6 -36.58 58.75 15.47
C THR A 6 -36.39 60.23 15.07
N ARG A 7 -35.76 60.50 13.90
CA ARG A 7 -35.44 61.80 13.23
C ARG A 7 -33.96 62.23 13.36
N HIS A 8 -33.32 62.94 12.41
CA HIS A 8 -33.55 63.24 10.98
C HIS A 8 -32.23 63.78 10.37
N GLY A 9 -32.01 63.68 9.04
CA GLY A 9 -30.93 64.37 8.31
C GLY A 9 -31.00 64.12 6.79
N ARG A 10 -30.61 65.08 5.93
CA ARG A 10 -30.88 65.11 4.46
C ARG A 10 -29.60 65.26 3.58
N PRO A 11 -29.68 65.01 2.25
CA PRO A 11 -28.54 64.92 1.29
C PRO A 11 -28.27 66.24 0.51
N PRO A 12 -27.28 66.32 -0.41
CA PRO A 12 -27.34 65.82 -1.82
C PRO A 12 -26.08 64.95 -2.19
N SER A 13 -25.63 64.63 -3.43
CA SER A 13 -25.90 65.07 -4.83
C SER A 13 -25.63 63.95 -5.89
N HIS A 14 -25.15 64.27 -7.12
CA HIS A 14 -24.95 63.39 -8.31
C HIS A 14 -23.75 63.88 -9.20
N PRO A 15 -23.45 63.33 -10.41
CA PRO A 15 -22.86 62.02 -10.83
C PRO A 15 -21.63 62.26 -11.78
N PRO A 16 -21.22 61.47 -12.82
CA PRO A 16 -21.47 60.06 -13.25
C PRO A 16 -20.20 59.21 -13.66
N HIS A 17 -20.42 57.98 -14.18
CA HIS A 17 -19.54 57.10 -15.02
C HIS A 17 -18.64 55.97 -14.42
N THR A 18 -19.18 54.75 -14.55
CA THR A 18 -18.65 53.38 -14.88
C THR A 18 -17.17 53.15 -15.30
N PRO A 19 -16.66 51.89 -15.37
CA PRO A 19 -16.73 50.79 -14.38
C PRO A 19 -15.40 49.98 -14.26
N VAL A 20 -14.89 49.70 -13.04
CA VAL A 20 -13.77 48.73 -12.86
C VAL A 20 -14.01 47.89 -11.61
N GLY A 21 -13.82 46.57 -11.71
CA GLY A 21 -14.05 45.64 -10.61
C GLY A 21 -12.96 45.70 -9.53
N SER A 22 -13.34 45.43 -8.28
CA SER A 22 -12.42 45.05 -7.21
C SER A 22 -13.12 44.19 -6.17
N VAL A 23 -12.41 43.16 -5.73
CA VAL A 23 -12.86 42.15 -4.76
C VAL A 23 -12.97 42.77 -3.38
N PHE A 24 -14.11 42.58 -2.70
CA PHE A 24 -14.23 42.81 -1.25
C PHE A 24 -15.08 41.71 -0.61
N PHE A 25 -14.42 40.63 -0.19
CA PHE A 25 -15.01 39.65 0.72
C PHE A 25 -14.62 40.01 2.16
N LEU A 26 -15.65 40.35 2.95
CA LEU A 26 -15.78 40.19 4.40
C LEU A 26 -14.49 39.95 5.21
N LEU A 27 -14.05 41.00 5.91
CA LEU A 27 -13.23 40.88 7.12
C LEU A 27 -14.10 40.43 8.30
N LEU A 28 -13.89 39.21 8.79
CA LEU A 28 -14.15 38.82 10.18
C LEU A 28 -12.92 38.04 10.70
N PRO A 29 -12.40 38.35 11.90
CA PRO A 29 -11.10 37.85 12.34
C PRO A 29 -11.19 36.44 12.94
N PHE A 30 -10.54 35.47 12.30
CA PHE A 30 -10.24 34.17 12.92
C PHE A 30 -8.89 34.22 13.65
N GLU A 31 -8.91 34.65 14.91
CA GLU A 31 -7.77 34.58 15.83
C GLU A 31 -7.90 33.36 16.77
N PRO A 32 -7.25 32.24 16.41
CA PRO A 32 -6.62 31.40 17.45
C PRO A 32 -5.16 31.06 17.15
N PHE A 33 -4.62 31.46 16.00
CA PHE A 33 -3.32 30.98 15.51
C PHE A 33 -2.10 31.56 16.25
N VAL A 34 -2.21 32.72 16.91
CA VAL A 34 -1.07 33.35 17.59
C VAL A 34 -0.66 32.61 18.89
N ASN A 35 -1.59 32.01 19.61
CA ASN A 35 -1.30 31.30 20.86
C ASN A 35 -0.68 29.91 20.67
N LEU A 36 -0.87 29.28 19.50
CA LEU A 36 -0.37 27.92 19.24
C LEU A 36 1.16 27.87 19.09
N LEU A 37 1.79 28.96 18.63
CA LEU A 37 3.24 29.11 18.57
C LEU A 37 3.90 29.37 19.94
N LEU A 38 3.16 29.91 20.92
CA LEU A 38 3.67 30.09 22.29
C LEU A 38 3.81 28.74 23.03
N CYS A 39 2.86 27.81 22.88
CA CYS A 39 2.94 26.51 23.55
C CYS A 39 4.17 25.68 23.10
N CYS A 40 4.44 25.61 21.80
CA CYS A 40 5.63 24.92 21.29
C CYS A 40 6.94 25.62 21.70
N ARG A 41 6.98 26.96 21.76
CA ARG A 41 8.14 27.70 22.28
C ARG A 41 8.35 27.47 23.79
N ALA A 42 7.29 27.47 24.59
CA ALA A 42 7.37 27.24 26.03
C ALA A 42 7.94 25.84 26.36
N CYS A 43 7.48 24.79 25.68
CA CYS A 43 8.03 23.43 25.84
C CYS A 43 9.52 23.33 25.48
N ILE A 44 9.96 23.98 24.39
CA ILE A 44 11.37 23.98 23.98
C ILE A 44 12.26 24.76 24.97
N VAL A 45 11.79 25.90 25.48
CA VAL A 45 12.50 26.70 26.50
C VAL A 45 12.57 25.95 27.84
N TYR A 46 11.49 25.32 28.27
CA TYR A 46 11.44 24.53 29.52
C TYR A 46 12.40 23.32 29.47
N LEU A 47 12.47 22.61 28.34
CA LEU A 47 13.41 21.51 28.14
C LEU A 47 14.88 22.01 28.09
N SER A 48 15.14 23.13 27.41
CA SER A 48 16.49 23.73 27.32
C SER A 48 17.01 24.23 28.69
N LEU A 49 16.14 24.78 29.53
CA LEU A 49 16.46 25.18 30.90
C LEU A 49 16.74 23.96 31.79
N ARG A 50 16.02 22.84 31.59
CA ARG A 50 16.23 21.61 32.34
C ARG A 50 17.55 20.91 31.97
N GLU A 51 17.92 20.90 30.69
CA GLU A 51 19.26 20.44 30.25
C GLU A 51 20.39 21.31 30.81
N SER A 52 20.19 22.62 30.88
CA SER A 52 21.17 23.56 31.45
C SER A 52 21.38 23.31 32.95
N SER A 53 20.30 23.01 33.68
CA SER A 53 20.36 22.62 35.10
C SER A 53 21.05 21.25 35.29
N ALA A 54 20.77 20.26 34.44
CA ALA A 54 21.45 18.96 34.47
C ALA A 54 22.97 19.06 34.21
N ARG A 55 23.39 19.88 33.24
CA ARG A 55 24.83 20.13 32.95
C ARG A 55 25.55 20.85 34.09
N SER A 56 24.86 21.69 34.86
CA SER A 56 25.46 22.36 36.02
C SER A 56 25.72 21.40 37.20
N ASN A 57 24.84 20.41 37.41
CA ASN A 57 24.97 19.44 38.49
C ASN A 57 25.97 18.32 38.15
N SER A 58 26.13 17.97 36.87
CA SER A 58 27.12 17.00 36.37
C SER A 58 28.58 17.39 36.60
N ARG A 59 28.88 18.64 37.01
CA ARG A 59 30.24 19.11 37.31
C ARG A 59 30.68 18.95 38.77
N ARG A 60 29.88 18.32 39.64
CA ARG A 60 30.16 18.26 41.10
C ARG A 60 30.35 16.88 41.73
N GLN A 61 30.06 15.77 41.05
CA GLN A 61 30.29 14.43 41.62
C GLN A 61 30.89 13.48 40.58
N GLY A 62 31.82 12.65 41.05
CA GLY A 62 32.82 11.96 40.24
C GLY A 62 32.34 10.72 39.47
N GLU A 63 33.26 10.23 38.65
CA GLU A 63 33.04 9.17 37.66
C GLU A 63 32.76 7.81 38.31
N GLY A 64 31.83 7.05 37.73
CA GLY A 64 31.39 5.74 38.21
C GLY A 64 29.88 5.52 38.03
N VAL A 65 29.06 6.52 38.34
CA VAL A 65 27.59 6.45 38.17
C VAL A 65 27.18 6.65 36.69
N SER A 66 28.04 7.24 35.87
CA SER A 66 27.71 7.67 34.50
C SER A 66 27.26 6.56 33.56
N ALA A 67 27.79 5.33 33.66
CA ALA A 67 27.42 4.25 32.75
C ALA A 67 25.98 3.74 33.04
N VAL A 68 25.71 3.41 34.31
CA VAL A 68 24.39 2.95 34.76
C VAL A 68 23.34 4.05 34.57
N LEU A 69 23.71 5.32 34.79
CA LEU A 69 22.81 6.44 34.55
C LEU A 69 22.56 6.67 33.04
N CYS A 70 23.57 6.48 32.18
CA CYS A 70 23.38 6.55 30.73
C CYS A 70 22.48 5.42 30.21
N ASP A 71 22.66 4.18 30.66
CA ASP A 71 21.81 3.06 30.26
C ASP A 71 20.37 3.24 30.79
N LEU A 72 20.21 3.69 32.03
CA LEU A 72 18.91 4.05 32.58
C LEU A 72 18.27 5.22 31.83
N ILE A 73 19.04 6.24 31.44
CA ILE A 73 18.56 7.35 30.61
C ILE A 73 18.21 6.89 29.20
N LEU A 74 18.93 5.94 28.60
CA LEU A 74 18.60 5.37 27.28
C LEU A 74 17.36 4.50 27.33
N HIS A 75 17.18 3.69 28.39
CA HIS A 75 15.99 2.88 28.60
C HIS A 75 14.76 3.75 28.89
N ILE A 76 14.89 4.74 29.79
CA ILE A 76 13.87 5.76 30.05
C ILE A 76 13.63 6.63 28.81
N SER A 77 14.63 6.89 27.96
CA SER A 77 14.44 7.59 26.67
C SER A 77 13.74 6.72 25.62
N GLY A 78 13.82 5.39 25.74
CA GLY A 78 13.00 4.45 24.98
C GLY A 78 11.55 4.53 25.42
N GLU A 79 11.28 4.32 26.72
CA GLU A 79 9.94 4.43 27.30
C GLU A 79 9.31 5.82 27.14
N ILE A 80 10.11 6.91 27.24
CA ILE A 80 9.64 8.28 27.01
C ILE A 80 9.36 8.51 25.52
N ARG A 81 10.08 7.86 24.60
CA ARG A 81 9.77 7.96 23.16
C ARG A 81 8.47 7.22 22.82
N GLU A 82 8.24 6.08 23.44
CA GLU A 82 7.00 5.30 23.33
C GLU A 82 5.80 6.03 23.98
N LYS A 83 6.00 6.63 25.17
CA LYS A 83 5.00 7.50 25.82
C LYS A 83 4.84 8.85 25.11
N GLN A 84 5.87 9.40 24.44
CA GLN A 84 5.75 10.57 23.57
C GLN A 84 4.87 10.26 22.35
N SER A 85 4.97 9.07 21.75
CA SER A 85 4.03 8.66 20.71
C SER A 85 2.59 8.68 21.20
N GLN A 86 2.33 8.24 22.44
CA GLN A 86 0.99 8.29 23.06
C GLN A 86 0.51 9.73 23.31
N TRP A 87 1.36 10.61 23.86
CA TRP A 87 1.00 12.02 24.10
C TRP A 87 0.89 12.85 22.82
N LEU A 88 1.71 12.57 21.79
CA LEU A 88 1.60 13.18 20.47
C LEU A 88 0.37 12.67 19.71
N ALA A 89 -0.01 11.40 19.88
CA ALA A 89 -1.27 10.87 19.37
C ALA A 89 -2.45 11.58 20.03
N LEU A 90 -2.51 11.70 21.36
CA LEU A 90 -3.56 12.46 22.06
C LEU A 90 -3.62 13.94 21.63
N SER A 91 -2.47 14.60 21.52
CA SER A 91 -2.39 15.98 21.02
C SER A 91 -2.82 16.12 19.55
N TRP A 92 -2.62 15.09 18.72
CA TRP A 92 -3.03 15.08 17.31
C TRP A 92 -4.53 14.75 17.15
N ILE A 93 -5.06 13.88 18.00
CA ILE A 93 -6.49 13.54 18.08
C ILE A 93 -7.29 14.82 18.38
N CYS A 94 -6.92 15.61 19.40
CA CYS A 94 -7.54 16.92 19.66
C CYS A 94 -7.38 17.92 18.51
N HIS A 95 -6.31 17.84 17.71
CA HIS A 95 -6.02 18.80 16.63
C HIS A 95 -6.69 18.44 15.28
N ASN A 96 -7.04 17.17 15.05
CA ASN A 96 -7.65 16.70 13.80
C ASN A 96 -9.11 16.26 13.91
N ALA A 97 -9.69 16.17 15.12
CA ALA A 97 -11.13 15.93 15.31
C ALA A 97 -12.01 16.92 14.50
N SER A 98 -11.63 18.20 14.44
CA SER A 98 -12.34 19.23 13.65
C SER A 98 -12.21 19.08 12.13
N ARG A 99 -11.31 18.22 11.63
CA ARG A 99 -11.08 18.00 10.20
C ARG A 99 -11.72 16.69 9.70
N MET A 100 -11.78 15.67 10.56
CA MET A 100 -12.44 14.39 10.25
C MET A 100 -13.98 14.47 10.24
N SER A 101 -14.56 15.54 10.80
CA SER A 101 -16.01 15.75 10.87
C SER A 101 -16.67 16.17 9.55
N ASN A 102 -15.91 16.67 8.56
CA ASN A 102 -16.45 17.30 7.34
C ASN A 102 -16.40 16.44 6.06
N LEU A 103 -15.98 15.18 6.13
CA LEU A 103 -15.59 14.39 4.95
C LEU A 103 -16.63 13.38 4.42
N TYR A 104 -17.83 13.30 5.02
CA TYR A 104 -18.70 12.13 4.83
C TYR A 104 -20.18 12.44 4.47
N LYS A 105 -20.48 12.37 3.16
CA LYS A 105 -21.80 11.99 2.63
C LYS A 105 -21.64 10.68 1.86
N TRP A 106 -22.37 9.64 2.24
CA TRP A 106 -22.20 8.29 1.69
C TRP A 106 -23.50 7.71 1.08
N PRO A 107 -23.42 6.97 -0.04
CA PRO A 107 -24.57 6.24 -0.59
C PRO A 107 -24.96 5.04 0.29
N ALA A 108 -26.26 4.72 0.32
CA ALA A 108 -26.80 3.57 1.03
C ALA A 108 -26.91 2.32 0.14
N LEU A 109 -27.15 1.17 0.79
CA LEU A 109 -27.33 -0.19 0.23
C LEU A 109 -26.09 -0.88 -0.35
N HIS A 110 -25.47 -1.79 0.43
CA HIS A 110 -25.64 -3.26 0.25
C HIS A 110 -24.90 -4.08 1.35
N THR A 111 -25.09 -3.75 2.63
CA THR A 111 -24.10 -4.04 3.69
C THR A 111 -24.48 -5.12 4.72
N LYS A 112 -25.73 -5.60 4.76
CA LYS A 112 -26.23 -6.48 5.86
C LYS A 112 -25.66 -7.91 5.88
N LEU A 113 -25.23 -8.46 4.73
CA LEU A 113 -24.83 -9.88 4.64
C LEU A 113 -23.33 -10.13 4.87
N LEU A 114 -22.45 -9.18 4.51
CA LEU A 114 -21.01 -9.40 4.54
C LEU A 114 -20.39 -9.22 5.94
N MET A 115 -20.90 -8.27 6.74
CA MET A 115 -20.27 -7.92 8.03
C MET A 115 -20.42 -9.01 9.11
N CYS A 116 -21.49 -9.81 9.09
CA CYS A 116 -21.64 -10.95 9.99
C CYS A 116 -20.65 -12.09 9.73
N GLN A 117 -19.89 -12.07 8.63
CA GLN A 117 -18.87 -13.08 8.34
C GLN A 117 -17.49 -12.70 8.89
N ILE A 118 -17.19 -11.43 9.14
CA ILE A 118 -15.84 -10.97 9.55
C ILE A 118 -15.46 -11.44 10.97
N LEU A 119 -16.44 -11.80 11.80
CA LEU A 119 -16.27 -12.32 13.16
C LEU A 119 -16.53 -13.83 13.31
N LYS A 120 -16.86 -14.56 12.23
CA LYS A 120 -17.04 -16.03 12.30
C LYS A 120 -15.70 -16.78 12.19
N GLU A 121 -14.96 -16.78 13.29
CA GLU A 121 -14.28 -17.99 13.75
C GLU A 121 -15.30 -18.73 14.65
N ASP A 122 -15.48 -20.04 14.46
CA ASP A 122 -16.66 -20.80 14.92
C ASP A 122 -16.83 -20.88 16.45
N THR A 123 -17.43 -19.84 17.05
CA THR A 123 -17.83 -19.81 18.45
C THR A 123 -19.30 -19.36 18.56
N TYR A 124 -20.20 -20.32 18.79
CA TYR A 124 -21.60 -20.04 19.08
C TYR A 124 -21.73 -19.56 20.53
N VAL A 125 -22.13 -18.30 20.71
CA VAL A 125 -22.52 -17.74 22.01
C VAL A 125 -24.06 -17.75 22.08
N PRO A 126 -24.68 -18.39 23.10
CA PRO A 126 -26.13 -18.40 23.26
C PRO A 126 -26.70 -16.98 23.39
N ASP A 127 -27.89 -16.77 22.81
CA ASP A 127 -28.52 -15.44 22.80
C ASP A 127 -28.86 -14.93 24.20
N GLU A 128 -29.16 -15.82 25.15
CA GLU A 128 -29.40 -15.49 26.56
C GLU A 128 -28.14 -14.90 27.21
N THR A 129 -26.96 -15.42 26.86
CA THR A 129 -25.67 -14.92 27.37
C THR A 129 -25.37 -13.53 26.80
N ARG A 130 -25.64 -13.34 25.50
CA ARG A 130 -25.51 -12.04 24.84
C ARG A 130 -26.45 -11.02 25.49
N ILE A 131 -27.74 -11.35 25.64
CA ILE A 131 -28.74 -10.50 26.30
C ILE A 131 -28.32 -10.15 27.74
N ALA A 132 -27.75 -11.08 28.50
CA ALA A 132 -27.25 -10.81 29.86
C ALA A 132 -26.11 -9.78 29.88
N TRP A 133 -25.14 -9.87 28.96
CA TRP A 133 -24.06 -8.87 28.83
C TRP A 133 -24.57 -7.51 28.37
N ASP A 134 -25.52 -7.48 27.44
CA ASP A 134 -26.16 -6.24 26.98
C ASP A 134 -26.90 -5.54 28.12
N LYS A 135 -27.69 -6.28 28.92
CA LYS A 135 -28.33 -5.75 30.13
C LYS A 135 -27.31 -5.23 31.14
N LEU A 136 -26.27 -6.01 31.44
CA LEU A 136 -25.22 -5.59 32.37
C LEU A 136 -24.54 -4.27 31.95
N PHE A 137 -24.39 -4.04 30.65
CA PHE A 137 -23.87 -2.77 30.13
C PHE A 137 -24.91 -1.63 30.18
N TYR A 138 -26.12 -1.84 29.66
CA TYR A 138 -27.11 -0.77 29.49
C TYR A 138 -27.86 -0.41 30.79
N GLU A 139 -28.13 -1.37 31.66
CA GLU A 139 -28.78 -1.14 32.97
C GLU A 139 -27.77 -0.66 34.02
N GLY A 140 -26.47 -0.88 33.81
CA GLY A 140 -25.40 -0.46 34.74
C GLY A 140 -25.45 -1.15 36.12
N TYR A 141 -26.15 -2.29 36.22
CA TYR A 141 -26.34 -3.00 37.49
C TYR A 141 -25.00 -3.47 38.08
N GLY A 142 -24.62 -2.91 39.23
CA GLY A 142 -23.36 -3.22 39.90
C GLY A 142 -22.15 -2.42 39.41
N ALA A 143 -22.33 -1.40 38.56
CA ALA A 143 -21.25 -0.57 38.04
C ALA A 143 -20.47 0.16 39.16
N ASP A 144 -19.15 0.13 39.06
CA ASP A 144 -18.19 0.75 39.99
C ASP A 144 -17.20 1.70 39.27
N VAL A 145 -17.39 1.91 37.97
CA VAL A 145 -16.58 2.82 37.13
C VAL A 145 -17.45 3.83 36.41
N HIS A 146 -17.03 5.10 36.46
CA HIS A 146 -17.49 6.15 35.56
C HIS A 146 -16.43 6.39 34.48
N VAL A 147 -16.79 6.11 33.23
CA VAL A 147 -16.02 6.53 32.05
C VAL A 147 -16.56 7.88 31.61
N LEU A 148 -15.72 8.91 31.69
CA LEU A 148 -16.03 10.27 31.26
C LEU A 148 -15.61 10.46 29.80
N THR A 149 -16.49 10.99 28.96
CA THR A 149 -16.17 11.37 27.58
C THR A 149 -15.91 12.87 27.45
N GLU A 150 -15.42 13.29 26.27
CA GLU A 150 -15.16 14.70 25.95
C GLU A 150 -16.41 15.59 26.06
N ASP A 151 -17.58 15.08 25.64
CA ASP A 151 -18.87 15.78 25.74
C ASP A 151 -19.41 15.86 27.18
N LYS A 152 -18.66 15.34 28.17
CA LYS A 152 -19.02 15.18 29.60
C LYS A 152 -20.12 14.15 29.86
N ASP A 153 -20.44 13.32 28.86
CA ASP A 153 -21.27 12.15 29.06
C ASP A 153 -20.58 11.14 29.99
N ILE A 154 -21.39 10.40 30.73
CA ILE A 154 -20.93 9.36 31.66
C ILE A 154 -21.41 8.00 31.15
N ILE A 155 -20.48 7.08 30.95
CA ILE A 155 -20.77 5.67 30.68
C ILE A 155 -20.48 4.90 31.97
N LEU A 156 -21.49 4.21 32.50
CA LEU A 156 -21.35 3.29 33.64
C LEU A 156 -20.63 2.02 33.17
N ALA A 157 -19.67 1.53 33.94
CA ALA A 157 -18.91 0.34 33.61
C ALA A 157 -18.43 -0.46 34.85
N HIS A 158 -17.93 -1.67 34.61
CA HIS A 158 -17.41 -2.58 35.65
C HIS A 158 -15.89 -2.70 35.59
N SER A 159 -15.20 -2.43 36.69
CA SER A 159 -13.74 -2.48 36.78
C SER A 159 -13.17 -3.86 36.46
N SER A 160 -13.87 -4.92 36.85
CA SER A 160 -13.53 -6.32 36.55
C SER A 160 -13.51 -6.61 35.05
N ILE A 161 -14.54 -6.20 34.31
CA ILE A 161 -14.64 -6.40 32.85
C ILE A 161 -13.59 -5.56 32.14
N LEU A 162 -13.49 -4.26 32.45
CA LEU A 162 -12.52 -3.37 31.81
C LEU A 162 -11.07 -3.82 32.06
N GLY A 163 -10.76 -4.21 33.30
CA GLY A 163 -9.42 -4.66 33.70
C GLY A 163 -9.05 -6.06 33.17
N ILE A 164 -10.01 -6.95 32.91
CA ILE A 164 -9.76 -8.21 32.22
C ILE A 164 -9.53 -7.96 30.73
N SER A 165 -10.39 -7.15 30.09
CA SER A 165 -10.34 -6.91 28.64
C SER A 165 -9.17 -6.02 28.20
N SER A 166 -8.59 -5.19 29.09
CA SER A 166 -7.42 -4.35 28.78
C SER A 166 -6.43 -4.25 29.94
N PRO A 167 -5.12 -4.51 29.72
CA PRO A 167 -4.09 -4.24 30.72
C PRO A 167 -3.90 -2.72 30.95
N VAL A 168 -4.17 -1.89 29.95
CA VAL A 168 -4.08 -0.42 30.07
C VAL A 168 -5.21 0.09 30.97
N LEU A 169 -6.45 -0.35 30.75
CA LEU A 169 -7.57 0.01 31.64
C LEU A 169 -7.38 -0.53 33.04
N ARG A 170 -6.82 -1.73 33.22
CA ARG A 170 -6.47 -2.28 34.54
C ARG A 170 -5.54 -1.33 35.30
N ASN A 171 -4.42 -0.95 34.70
CA ASN A 171 -3.44 -0.07 35.32
C ASN A 171 -4.04 1.31 35.64
N LEU A 172 -4.86 1.87 34.74
CA LEU A 172 -5.58 3.13 34.97
C LEU A 172 -6.57 3.02 36.14
N LEU A 173 -7.32 1.91 36.22
CA LEU A 173 -8.28 1.66 37.30
C LEU A 173 -7.58 1.46 38.64
N GLU A 174 -6.48 0.72 38.69
CA GLU A 174 -5.68 0.50 39.91
C GLU A 174 -5.15 1.84 40.48
N GLN A 175 -4.75 2.78 39.61
CA GLN A 175 -4.30 4.12 39.99
C GLN A 175 -5.44 5.10 40.28
N ALA A 176 -6.66 4.85 39.78
CA ALA A 176 -7.79 5.74 39.93
C ALA A 176 -8.29 5.79 41.39
N ARG A 177 -8.40 7.02 41.93
CA ARG A 177 -8.99 7.25 43.26
C ARG A 177 -10.48 6.88 43.24
N VAL A 178 -10.89 6.08 44.23
CA VAL A 178 -12.31 5.78 44.49
C VAL A 178 -12.97 6.99 45.15
N ASN A 179 -14.09 7.45 44.61
CA ASN A 179 -14.88 8.54 45.17
C ASN A 179 -16.37 8.13 45.17
N LYS A 180 -17.01 8.14 46.35
CA LYS A 180 -18.39 7.64 46.55
C LYS A 180 -18.62 6.22 45.99
N GLY A 181 -17.62 5.34 46.11
CA GLY A 181 -17.67 3.97 45.58
C GLY A 181 -17.24 3.81 44.11
N PHE A 182 -17.14 4.90 43.35
CA PHE A 182 -16.79 4.85 41.92
C PHE A 182 -15.33 5.21 41.65
N ARG A 183 -14.67 4.45 40.78
CA ARG A 183 -13.44 4.87 40.09
C ARG A 183 -13.81 5.74 38.89
N LYS A 184 -12.93 6.67 38.51
CA LYS A 184 -13.12 7.52 37.32
C LYS A 184 -11.98 7.29 36.33
N ILE A 185 -12.34 7.09 35.06
CA ILE A 185 -11.42 7.11 33.92
C ILE A 185 -11.97 8.08 32.86
N THR A 186 -11.10 8.66 32.05
CA THR A 186 -11.49 9.60 30.99
C THR A 186 -11.05 9.06 29.63
N ILE A 187 -11.90 9.19 28.62
CA ILE A 187 -11.58 8.93 27.22
C ILE A 187 -11.86 10.22 26.44
N GLU A 188 -10.79 10.90 26.03
CA GLU A 188 -10.83 12.21 25.37
C GLU A 188 -10.52 12.07 23.87
N GLY A 189 -10.96 13.03 23.05
CA GLY A 189 -10.62 13.11 21.64
C GLY A 189 -11.43 12.19 20.71
N VAL A 190 -12.49 11.57 21.22
CA VAL A 190 -13.39 10.71 20.43
C VAL A 190 -14.85 11.06 20.76
N PRO A 191 -15.78 10.98 19.77
CA PRO A 191 -17.20 11.18 20.03
C PRO A 191 -17.73 10.22 21.10
N SER A 192 -18.67 10.69 21.93
CA SER A 192 -19.22 9.89 23.03
C SER A 192 -19.82 8.56 22.58
N GLU A 193 -20.42 8.46 21.38
CA GLU A 193 -20.93 7.19 20.85
C GLU A 193 -19.80 6.25 20.41
N ALA A 194 -18.65 6.77 19.97
CA ALA A 194 -17.47 5.96 19.65
C ALA A 194 -16.85 5.37 20.94
N ALA A 195 -16.75 6.17 21.99
CA ALA A 195 -16.35 5.70 23.33
C ALA A 195 -17.34 4.66 23.87
N ARG A 196 -18.66 4.90 23.73
CA ARG A 196 -19.71 3.96 24.14
C ARG A 196 -19.63 2.64 23.39
N ALA A 197 -19.46 2.67 22.06
CA ALA A 197 -19.28 1.48 21.23
C ALA A 197 -18.01 0.71 21.61
N PHE A 198 -16.91 1.40 21.91
CA PHE A 198 -15.67 0.79 22.40
C PHE A 198 -15.88 0.08 23.75
N ILE A 199 -16.44 0.75 24.76
CA ILE A 199 -16.69 0.12 26.07
C ILE A 199 -17.68 -1.05 25.94
N ARG A 200 -18.74 -0.89 25.14
CA ARG A 200 -19.71 -1.96 24.83
C ARG A 200 -19.03 -3.19 24.23
N PHE A 201 -18.07 -3.01 23.33
CA PHE A 201 -17.29 -4.12 22.75
C PHE A 201 -16.52 -4.92 23.81
N LEU A 202 -16.00 -4.28 24.87
CA LEU A 202 -15.23 -4.96 25.93
C LEU A 202 -16.05 -5.97 26.75
N TYR A 203 -17.38 -5.94 26.66
CA TYR A 203 -18.28 -6.85 27.37
C TYR A 203 -18.56 -8.15 26.59
N SER A 204 -18.66 -8.08 25.25
CA SER A 204 -19.10 -9.22 24.43
C SER A 204 -18.21 -9.52 23.21
N SER A 205 -17.12 -8.77 22.99
CA SER A 205 -16.29 -8.80 21.77
C SER A 205 -17.08 -8.63 20.46
N CYS A 206 -18.28 -8.04 20.54
CA CYS A 206 -19.15 -7.76 19.41
C CYS A 206 -19.44 -6.24 19.37
N CYS A 207 -19.58 -5.69 18.17
CA CYS A 207 -19.97 -4.31 17.97
C CYS A 207 -20.94 -4.23 16.78
N GLU A 208 -21.91 -3.31 16.87
CA GLU A 208 -22.94 -3.15 15.86
C GLU A 208 -22.32 -2.74 14.51
N PRO A 209 -22.73 -3.37 13.38
CA PRO A 209 -22.16 -3.10 12.06
C PRO A 209 -22.15 -1.61 11.65
N ASP A 210 -23.23 -0.89 11.97
CA ASP A 210 -23.39 0.51 11.60
C ASP A 210 -22.51 1.44 12.46
N LEU A 211 -22.38 1.16 13.76
CA LEU A 211 -21.44 1.87 14.65
C LEU A 211 -19.99 1.56 14.31
N MET A 212 -19.68 0.29 14.00
CA MET A 212 -18.37 -0.12 13.50
C MET A 212 -17.97 0.69 12.28
N LYS A 213 -18.86 0.80 11.27
CA LYS A 213 -18.59 1.58 10.06
C LYS A 213 -18.47 3.08 10.32
N LYS A 214 -19.39 3.66 11.09
CA LYS A 214 -19.40 5.09 11.40
C LYS A 214 -18.15 5.53 12.18
N PHE A 215 -17.63 4.69 13.08
CA PHE A 215 -16.57 5.07 14.01
C PHE A 215 -15.27 4.27 13.88
N VAL A 216 -15.08 3.49 12.81
CA VAL A 216 -13.94 2.55 12.62
C VAL A 216 -12.56 3.15 12.89
N LEU A 217 -12.32 4.42 12.53
CA LEU A 217 -11.04 5.10 12.72
C LEU A 217 -10.80 5.43 14.20
N HIS A 218 -11.83 5.91 14.91
CA HIS A 218 -11.81 6.11 16.35
C HIS A 218 -11.63 4.77 17.09
N LEU A 219 -12.34 3.72 16.65
CA LEU A 219 -12.23 2.37 17.22
C LEU A 219 -10.84 1.75 16.95
N LEU A 220 -10.20 2.04 15.82
CA LEU A 220 -8.81 1.67 15.55
C LEU A 220 -7.85 2.34 16.55
N VAL A 221 -8.00 3.64 16.78
CA VAL A 221 -7.19 4.39 17.77
C VAL A 221 -7.40 3.83 19.18
N LEU A 222 -8.65 3.69 19.63
CA LEU A 222 -8.98 3.18 20.97
C LEU A 222 -8.48 1.74 21.16
N SER A 223 -8.62 0.88 20.15
CA SER A 223 -8.13 -0.50 20.20
C SER A 223 -6.60 -0.60 20.22
N HIS A 224 -5.87 0.37 19.69
CA HIS A 224 -4.43 0.45 19.86
C HIS A 224 -4.05 1.02 21.23
N ALA A 225 -4.59 2.19 21.60
CA ALA A 225 -4.27 2.91 22.84
C ALA A 225 -4.58 2.09 24.10
N PHE A 226 -5.70 1.35 24.11
CA PHE A 226 -6.08 0.47 25.21
C PHE A 226 -5.69 -1.00 25.00
N ALA A 227 -4.84 -1.30 24.02
CA ALA A 227 -4.31 -2.63 23.75
C ALA A 227 -5.39 -3.74 23.64
N ILE A 228 -6.29 -3.60 22.66
CA ILE A 228 -7.37 -4.55 22.30
C ILE A 228 -7.10 -5.17 20.92
N PRO A 229 -6.31 -6.26 20.80
CA PRO A 229 -5.88 -6.78 19.50
C PRO A 229 -6.99 -7.41 18.65
N SER A 230 -8.10 -7.85 19.26
CA SER A 230 -9.29 -8.35 18.56
C SER A 230 -9.95 -7.23 17.76
N LEU A 231 -10.33 -6.14 18.41
CA LEU A 231 -10.94 -4.96 17.77
C LEU A 231 -9.99 -4.35 16.73
N LYS A 232 -8.70 -4.19 17.05
CA LYS A 232 -7.69 -3.65 16.12
C LYS A 232 -7.63 -4.44 14.81
N ARG A 233 -7.65 -5.78 14.88
CA ARG A 233 -7.70 -6.66 13.69
C ARG A 233 -8.98 -6.46 12.88
N THR A 234 -10.14 -6.35 13.54
CA THR A 234 -11.43 -6.14 12.87
C THR A 234 -11.50 -4.77 12.19
N CYS A 235 -11.06 -3.70 12.85
CA CYS A 235 -10.97 -2.36 12.25
C CYS A 235 -10.05 -2.36 11.02
N ILE A 236 -8.86 -2.96 11.11
CA ILE A 236 -7.93 -3.06 9.96
C ILE A 236 -8.58 -3.80 8.79
N LYS A 237 -9.21 -4.96 9.02
CA LYS A 237 -9.92 -5.72 7.96
C LYS A 237 -10.99 -4.86 7.28
N LEU A 238 -11.85 -4.20 8.07
CA LEU A 238 -12.95 -3.38 7.55
C LEU A 238 -12.45 -2.18 6.74
N ILE A 239 -11.39 -1.52 7.21
CA ILE A 239 -10.76 -0.40 6.49
C ILE A 239 -10.22 -0.88 5.14
N GLU A 240 -9.42 -1.96 5.13
CA GLU A 240 -8.81 -2.51 3.91
C GLU A 240 -9.83 -2.99 2.87
N GLN A 241 -11.01 -3.45 3.30
CA GLN A 241 -12.00 -4.09 2.43
C GLN A 241 -13.07 -3.14 1.90
N GLU A 242 -13.52 -2.16 2.70
CA GLU A 242 -14.74 -1.41 2.39
C GLU A 242 -14.58 0.13 2.43
N LEU A 243 -13.47 0.66 2.96
CA LEU A 243 -13.41 2.09 3.32
C LEU A 243 -12.18 2.86 2.78
N LEU A 244 -11.17 2.19 2.23
CA LEU A 244 -10.06 2.89 1.57
C LEU A 244 -10.53 3.56 0.26
N THR A 245 -10.30 4.86 0.15
CA THR A 245 -10.60 5.67 -1.05
C THR A 245 -9.42 6.58 -1.39
N GLU A 246 -9.35 7.07 -2.63
CA GLU A 246 -8.30 7.99 -3.09
C GLU A 246 -8.24 9.29 -2.26
N GLU A 247 -9.38 9.73 -1.74
CA GLU A 247 -9.49 10.90 -0.85
C GLU A 247 -8.88 10.64 0.53
N ASN A 248 -9.16 9.48 1.15
CA ASN A 248 -8.82 9.22 2.56
C ASN A 248 -7.53 8.41 2.78
N VAL A 249 -6.98 7.76 1.75
CA VAL A 249 -5.86 6.83 1.87
C VAL A 249 -4.61 7.45 2.50
N VAL A 250 -4.39 8.75 2.32
CA VAL A 250 -3.24 9.47 2.89
C VAL A 250 -3.40 9.67 4.42
N ASP A 251 -4.60 10.00 4.87
CA ASP A 251 -4.91 10.13 6.31
C ASP A 251 -4.93 8.77 6.99
N VAL A 252 -5.51 7.75 6.33
CA VAL A 252 -5.50 6.37 6.80
C VAL A 252 -4.07 5.80 6.85
N LEU A 253 -3.18 6.15 5.91
CA LEU A 253 -1.76 5.78 5.96
C LEU A 253 -1.07 6.37 7.20
N GLN A 254 -1.29 7.65 7.48
CA GLN A 254 -0.72 8.31 8.67
C GLN A 254 -1.26 7.67 9.95
N LEU A 255 -2.56 7.43 10.04
CA LEU A 255 -3.20 6.74 11.16
C LEU A 255 -2.67 5.31 11.33
N ALA A 256 -2.48 4.56 10.24
CA ALA A 256 -1.95 3.20 10.27
C ALA A 256 -0.52 3.13 10.78
N ARG A 257 0.29 4.18 10.56
CA ARG A 257 1.63 4.31 11.13
C ARG A 257 1.58 4.67 12.61
N LEU A 258 0.72 5.62 13.01
CA LEU A 258 0.54 6.02 14.41
C LEU A 258 -0.02 4.89 15.28
N CYS A 259 -0.86 4.02 14.71
CA CYS A 259 -1.49 2.91 15.41
C CYS A 259 -0.74 1.57 15.28
N ASP A 260 0.52 1.54 14.84
CA ASP A 260 1.31 0.32 14.59
C ASP A 260 0.53 -0.75 13.81
N ALA A 261 0.01 -0.38 12.64
CA ALA A 261 -0.75 -1.24 11.74
C ALA A 261 0.01 -1.46 10.41
N PRO A 262 1.14 -2.19 10.41
CA PRO A 262 2.05 -2.28 9.26
C PRO A 262 1.39 -2.87 8.01
N ARG A 263 0.45 -3.81 8.17
CA ARG A 263 -0.34 -4.37 7.07
C ARG A 263 -1.18 -3.29 6.37
N LEU A 264 -1.94 -2.51 7.14
CA LEU A 264 -2.74 -1.40 6.61
C LEU A 264 -1.85 -0.32 5.99
N SER A 265 -0.73 0.04 6.63
CA SER A 265 0.27 0.98 6.07
C SER A 265 0.81 0.51 4.73
N LEU A 266 1.12 -0.80 4.57
CA LEU A 266 1.54 -1.38 3.29
C LEU A 266 0.42 -1.31 2.24
N SER A 267 -0.82 -1.65 2.61
CA SER A 267 -1.99 -1.58 1.73
C SER A 267 -2.24 -0.16 1.22
N CYS A 268 -2.22 0.85 2.10
CA CYS A 268 -2.34 2.25 1.72
C CYS A 268 -1.17 2.71 0.84
N THR A 269 0.07 2.35 1.19
CA THR A 269 1.26 2.71 0.39
C THR A 269 1.19 2.13 -1.03
N LYS A 270 0.68 0.90 -1.21
CA LYS A 270 0.47 0.30 -2.53
C LYS A 270 -0.57 1.05 -3.36
N MET A 271 -1.69 1.44 -2.75
CA MET A 271 -2.72 2.25 -3.42
C MET A 271 -2.16 3.61 -3.85
N VAL A 272 -1.43 4.30 -2.95
CA VAL A 272 -0.71 5.55 -3.27
C VAL A 272 0.25 5.41 -4.45
N ILE A 273 0.97 4.28 -4.57
CA ILE A 273 1.91 4.04 -5.69
C ILE A 273 1.17 3.72 -6.99
N ASN A 274 0.07 2.97 -6.94
CA ASN A 274 -0.68 2.58 -8.14
C ASN A 274 -1.46 3.77 -8.72
N ASP A 275 -2.17 4.50 -7.86
CA ASP A 275 -3.16 5.52 -8.23
C ASP A 275 -2.63 6.94 -7.94
N PHE A 276 -1.30 7.08 -7.87
CA PHE A 276 -0.56 8.29 -7.48
C PHE A 276 -1.06 9.56 -8.18
N LYS A 277 -1.43 9.48 -9.46
CA LYS A 277 -1.90 10.64 -10.22
C LYS A 277 -3.15 11.26 -9.64
N ALA A 278 -4.15 10.44 -9.27
CA ALA A 278 -5.38 10.91 -8.66
C ALA A 278 -5.14 11.38 -7.22
N ILE A 279 -4.44 10.55 -6.43
CA ILE A 279 -4.16 10.81 -5.02
C ILE A 279 -3.32 12.08 -4.83
N SER A 280 -2.36 12.39 -5.73
CA SER A 280 -1.54 13.61 -5.66
C SER A 280 -2.34 14.92 -5.77
N LEU A 281 -3.58 14.85 -6.26
CA LEU A 281 -4.50 15.99 -6.40
C LEU A 281 -5.46 16.13 -5.20
N SER A 282 -5.57 15.11 -4.33
CA SER A 282 -6.48 15.15 -3.18
C SER A 282 -6.02 16.13 -2.10
N ASP A 283 -6.97 16.62 -1.30
CA ASP A 283 -6.65 17.56 -0.22
C ASP A 283 -5.90 16.88 0.94
N GLY A 284 -6.11 15.58 1.15
CA GLY A 284 -5.31 14.77 2.08
C GLY A 284 -3.83 14.72 1.69
N TRP A 285 -3.52 14.60 0.39
CA TRP A 285 -2.12 14.64 -0.08
C TRP A 285 -1.47 16.01 0.14
N LYS A 286 -2.17 17.10 -0.20
CA LYS A 286 -1.69 18.49 0.00
C LYS A 286 -1.41 18.75 1.49
N ALA A 287 -2.36 18.38 2.35
CA ALA A 287 -2.24 18.52 3.80
C ALA A 287 -1.06 17.71 4.39
N MET A 288 -0.91 16.45 3.95
CA MET A 288 0.20 15.60 4.38
C MET A 288 1.55 16.16 3.93
N LYS A 289 1.64 16.71 2.73
CA LYS A 289 2.85 17.36 2.21
C LYS A 289 3.28 18.55 3.06
N GLU A 290 2.34 19.41 3.45
CA GLU A 290 2.60 20.57 4.32
C GLU A 290 3.00 20.15 5.74
N ALA A 291 2.28 19.20 6.33
CA ALA A 291 2.51 18.74 7.70
C ALA A 291 3.75 17.83 7.83
N ASN A 292 4.06 17.03 6.80
CA ASN A 292 5.11 16.02 6.83
C ASN A 292 5.84 15.86 5.48
N PRO A 293 6.74 16.80 5.11
CA PRO A 293 7.58 16.69 3.90
C PRO A 293 8.53 15.48 3.88
N ARG A 294 8.71 14.76 5.00
CA ARG A 294 9.50 13.51 5.03
C ARG A 294 8.72 12.35 4.44
N LEU A 295 7.42 12.26 4.74
CA LEU A 295 6.52 11.23 4.20
C LEU A 295 6.34 11.39 2.69
N GLU A 296 6.21 12.63 2.18
CA GLU A 296 6.21 12.90 0.73
C GLU A 296 7.47 12.30 0.06
N LYS A 297 8.66 12.58 0.59
CA LYS A 297 9.94 12.08 0.04
C LYS A 297 10.06 10.55 0.09
N GLU A 298 9.55 9.93 1.15
CA GLU A 298 9.51 8.46 1.29
C GLU A 298 8.60 7.82 0.23
N LEU A 299 7.40 8.37 0.04
CA LEU A 299 6.42 7.88 -0.92
C LEU A 299 6.89 8.11 -2.37
N HIS A 300 7.47 9.27 -2.68
CA HIS A 300 8.11 9.52 -3.97
C HIS A 300 9.27 8.56 -4.26
N LYS A 301 10.12 8.27 -3.27
CA LYS A 301 11.19 7.26 -3.42
C LYS A 301 10.60 5.88 -3.74
N SER A 302 9.56 5.48 -3.01
CA SER A 302 8.89 4.18 -3.20
C SER A 302 8.22 4.07 -4.58
N LEU A 303 7.62 5.16 -5.08
CA LEU A 303 7.07 5.26 -6.43
C LEU A 303 8.16 5.08 -7.50
N VAL A 304 9.26 5.82 -7.41
CA VAL A 304 10.39 5.71 -8.37
C VAL A 304 10.99 4.31 -8.38
N GLU A 305 11.14 3.68 -7.20
CA GLU A 305 11.62 2.30 -7.11
C GLU A 305 10.64 1.28 -7.73
N GLU A 306 9.33 1.42 -7.52
CA GLU A 306 8.36 0.48 -8.11
C GLU A 306 8.16 0.70 -9.61
N ASP A 307 8.21 1.94 -10.11
CA ASP A 307 8.21 2.21 -11.55
C ASP A 307 9.48 1.69 -12.24
N SER A 308 10.65 1.81 -11.60
CA SER A 308 11.89 1.18 -12.08
C SER A 308 11.74 -0.34 -12.18
N LYS A 309 11.22 -0.99 -11.13
CA LYS A 309 10.92 -2.44 -11.13
C LYS A 309 9.89 -2.81 -12.19
N ARG A 310 8.85 -2.00 -12.40
CA ARG A 310 7.81 -2.18 -13.42
C ARG A 310 8.40 -2.11 -14.83
N GLN A 311 9.21 -1.09 -15.12
CA GLN A 311 9.94 -0.98 -16.38
C GLN A 311 10.89 -2.16 -16.61
N ASP A 312 11.62 -2.61 -15.60
CA ASP A 312 12.53 -3.75 -15.74
C ASP A 312 11.81 -5.08 -15.91
N ARG A 313 10.64 -5.27 -15.28
CA ARG A 313 9.74 -6.41 -15.57
C ARG A 313 9.26 -6.38 -17.02
N LEU A 314 8.89 -5.20 -17.56
CA LEU A 314 8.49 -5.04 -18.96
C LEU A 314 9.65 -5.30 -19.94
N LYS A 315 10.84 -4.73 -19.69
CA LYS A 315 12.05 -5.01 -20.49
C LYS A 315 12.37 -6.51 -20.51
N LYS A 316 12.35 -7.18 -19.35
CA LYS A 316 12.56 -8.63 -19.24
C LYS A 316 11.47 -9.45 -19.94
N MET A 317 10.22 -8.98 -19.95
CA MET A 317 9.14 -9.61 -20.71
C MET A 317 9.42 -9.51 -22.22
N GLU A 318 9.78 -8.33 -22.72
CA GLU A 318 10.04 -8.10 -24.14
C GLU A 318 11.29 -8.87 -24.62
N GLU A 319 12.36 -8.84 -23.82
CA GLU A 319 13.58 -9.63 -24.06
C GLU A 319 13.25 -11.13 -24.18
N ARG A 320 12.35 -11.65 -23.33
CA ARG A 320 11.87 -13.05 -23.40
C ARG A 320 11.04 -13.34 -24.65
N LYS A 321 10.22 -12.39 -25.15
CA LYS A 321 9.49 -12.56 -26.42
C LYS A 321 10.46 -12.72 -27.59
N VAL A 322 11.53 -11.93 -27.64
CA VAL A 322 12.58 -12.07 -28.68
C VAL A 322 13.24 -13.45 -28.63
N TYR A 323 13.56 -13.96 -27.44
CA TYR A 323 14.10 -15.32 -27.31
C TYR A 323 13.08 -16.41 -27.67
N MET A 324 11.78 -16.19 -27.43
CA MET A 324 10.73 -17.10 -27.88
C MET A 324 10.62 -17.16 -29.41
N GLN A 325 10.64 -16.00 -30.08
CA GLN A 325 10.63 -15.93 -31.55
C GLN A 325 11.86 -16.64 -32.16
N LEU A 326 13.02 -16.55 -31.51
CA LEU A 326 14.21 -17.31 -31.91
C LEU A 326 14.01 -18.82 -31.72
N TYR A 327 13.37 -19.26 -30.63
CA TYR A 327 13.03 -20.67 -30.42
C TYR A 327 12.07 -21.18 -31.51
N GLU A 328 10.97 -20.47 -31.76
CA GLU A 328 9.98 -20.79 -32.80
C GLU A 328 10.61 -20.86 -34.20
N ALA A 329 11.57 -19.97 -34.49
CA ALA A 329 12.33 -19.99 -35.74
C ALA A 329 13.24 -21.23 -35.86
N MET A 330 13.82 -21.73 -34.76
CA MET A 330 14.60 -22.98 -34.77
C MET A 330 13.71 -24.21 -34.98
N GLU A 331 12.54 -24.26 -34.35
CA GLU A 331 11.57 -25.35 -34.54
C GLU A 331 11.03 -25.35 -35.98
N ALA A 332 10.73 -24.18 -36.55
CA ALA A 332 10.31 -24.05 -37.94
C ALA A 332 11.42 -24.46 -38.93
N LEU A 333 12.70 -24.12 -38.65
CA LEU A 333 13.84 -24.57 -39.43
C LEU A 333 13.98 -26.10 -39.37
N LEU A 334 13.90 -26.68 -38.17
CA LEU A 334 13.93 -28.13 -37.97
C LEU A 334 12.80 -28.81 -38.74
N HIS A 335 11.57 -28.30 -38.64
CA HIS A 335 10.42 -28.82 -39.37
C HIS A 335 10.63 -28.80 -40.89
N ILE A 336 11.07 -27.66 -41.46
CA ILE A 336 11.35 -27.52 -42.90
C ILE A 336 12.43 -28.50 -43.37
N CYS A 337 13.52 -28.67 -42.60
CA CYS A 337 14.66 -29.50 -43.00
C CYS A 337 14.50 -30.99 -42.66
N ARG A 338 13.74 -31.35 -41.62
CA ARG A 338 13.60 -32.74 -41.13
C ARG A 338 12.34 -33.43 -41.63
N ASP A 339 11.20 -32.76 -41.49
CA ASP A 339 9.87 -33.34 -41.64
C ASP A 339 9.24 -32.98 -42.99
N GLY A 340 9.62 -31.82 -43.54
CA GLY A 340 8.96 -31.20 -44.68
C GLY A 340 7.70 -30.43 -44.27
N CYS A 341 7.52 -29.24 -44.84
CA CYS A 341 6.40 -28.35 -44.50
C CYS A 341 5.37 -28.36 -45.62
N ARG A 342 4.11 -28.76 -45.36
CA ARG A 342 3.13 -29.11 -46.42
C ARG A 342 2.75 -28.00 -47.41
N THR A 343 2.99 -26.71 -47.11
CA THR A 343 2.89 -25.60 -48.07
C THR A 343 4.04 -25.56 -49.08
N ILE A 344 5.05 -26.40 -48.90
CA ILE A 344 6.19 -26.65 -49.78
C ILE A 344 6.23 -28.16 -50.00
N GLY A 345 5.78 -28.62 -51.17
CA GLY A 345 5.96 -30.03 -51.53
C GLY A 345 7.43 -30.46 -51.35
N PRO A 346 7.69 -31.74 -51.02
CA PRO A 346 9.06 -32.24 -51.04
C PRO A 346 9.67 -31.98 -52.43
N HIS A 347 11.00 -32.04 -52.53
CA HIS A 347 11.65 -32.14 -53.83
C HIS A 347 10.88 -33.16 -54.69
N ASP A 348 10.50 -32.72 -55.89
CA ASP A 348 9.85 -33.50 -56.94
C ASP A 348 8.33 -33.78 -56.86
N LYS A 349 7.51 -33.11 -56.01
CA LYS A 349 6.03 -33.17 -56.11
C LYS A 349 5.29 -31.84 -55.91
N MET A 350 4.30 -31.57 -56.77
CA MET A 350 3.41 -30.40 -56.65
C MET A 350 2.47 -30.51 -55.43
N PRO A 351 2.10 -29.37 -54.80
CA PRO A 351 1.09 -29.35 -53.74
C PRO A 351 -0.29 -29.77 -54.28
N LYS A 352 -1.06 -30.53 -53.48
CA LYS A 352 -2.50 -30.68 -53.70
C LYS A 352 -3.25 -29.61 -52.91
N ASP A 353 -4.26 -29.03 -53.54
CA ASP A 353 -5.12 -28.01 -52.94
C ASP A 353 -5.90 -28.58 -51.74
N SER A 354 -5.42 -28.26 -50.54
CA SER A 354 -6.26 -28.22 -49.34
C SER A 354 -5.75 -27.11 -48.42
N GLU A 355 -6.66 -26.19 -48.11
CA GLU A 355 -6.38 -24.88 -47.52
C GLU A 355 -6.06 -25.00 -46.02
N THR A 356 -4.87 -25.52 -45.70
CA THR A 356 -4.39 -25.66 -44.32
C THR A 356 -3.05 -24.97 -44.12
N THR A 357 -3.03 -24.00 -43.21
CA THR A 357 -1.82 -23.25 -42.87
C THR A 357 -0.86 -24.09 -42.02
N CYS A 358 0.45 -23.92 -42.21
CA CYS A 358 1.43 -24.64 -41.40
C CYS A 358 1.34 -24.23 -39.92
N LYS A 359 1.35 -25.22 -39.01
CA LYS A 359 1.27 -25.04 -37.55
C LYS A 359 2.37 -24.12 -37.00
N TYR A 360 3.53 -24.06 -37.66
CA TYR A 360 4.67 -23.23 -37.23
C TYR A 360 4.57 -21.83 -37.86
N ALA A 361 4.25 -20.82 -37.04
CA ALA A 361 4.07 -19.44 -37.48
C ALA A 361 5.29 -18.87 -38.25
N ALA A 362 6.51 -19.25 -37.85
CA ALA A 362 7.75 -18.79 -38.49
C ALA A 362 8.05 -19.43 -39.86
N CYS A 363 7.35 -20.51 -40.27
CA CYS A 363 7.71 -21.27 -41.47
C CYS A 363 7.82 -20.43 -42.74
N LYS A 364 6.80 -19.63 -43.08
CA LYS A 364 6.78 -18.80 -44.30
C LYS A 364 8.00 -17.87 -44.39
N GLY A 365 8.47 -17.35 -43.26
CA GLY A 365 9.66 -16.49 -43.18
C GLY A 365 10.97 -17.25 -43.40
N ILE A 366 11.15 -18.38 -42.72
CA ILE A 366 12.35 -19.22 -42.84
C ILE A 366 12.45 -19.85 -44.23
N GLU A 367 11.33 -20.34 -44.77
CA GLU A 367 11.16 -20.84 -46.14
C GLU A 367 11.68 -19.86 -47.20
N SER A 368 11.28 -18.59 -47.11
CA SER A 368 11.74 -17.53 -48.02
C SER A 368 13.26 -17.33 -47.95
N LEU A 369 13.84 -17.34 -46.75
CA LEU A 369 15.29 -17.27 -46.57
C LEU A 369 16.01 -18.50 -47.14
N VAL A 370 15.46 -19.71 -46.98
CA VAL A 370 16.03 -20.96 -47.55
C VAL A 370 16.03 -20.91 -49.07
N ARG A 371 14.91 -20.52 -49.72
CA ARG A 371 14.84 -20.40 -51.19
C ARG A 371 15.83 -19.35 -51.71
N HIS A 372 15.85 -18.17 -51.09
CA HIS A 372 16.81 -17.13 -51.46
C HIS A 372 18.25 -17.61 -51.30
N PHE A 373 18.58 -18.29 -50.20
CA PHE A 373 19.92 -18.78 -49.93
C PHE A 373 20.44 -19.80 -50.96
N LYS A 374 19.54 -20.66 -51.47
CA LYS A 374 19.84 -21.60 -52.57
C LYS A 374 20.15 -20.86 -53.89
N GLY A 375 19.37 -19.82 -54.23
CA GLY A 375 19.51 -19.10 -55.50
C GLY A 375 20.51 -17.93 -55.53
N CYS A 376 20.92 -17.39 -54.38
CA CYS A 376 21.72 -16.17 -54.32
C CYS A 376 23.20 -16.38 -54.65
N ARG A 377 23.69 -15.60 -55.62
CA ARG A 377 25.06 -15.65 -56.15
C ARG A 377 26.06 -14.76 -55.38
N ILE A 378 25.60 -13.83 -54.53
CA ILE A 378 26.46 -12.88 -53.82
C ILE A 378 26.90 -13.46 -52.47
N ARG A 379 28.06 -14.12 -52.42
CA ARG A 379 28.59 -14.84 -51.24
C ARG A 379 29.91 -14.24 -50.74
N VAL A 380 29.78 -13.22 -49.88
CA VAL A 380 30.81 -12.48 -49.07
C VAL A 380 31.95 -11.76 -49.83
N PRO A 381 32.60 -10.72 -49.23
CA PRO A 381 32.22 -9.94 -48.03
C PRO A 381 31.24 -8.80 -48.38
N GLY A 382 30.58 -8.21 -47.37
CA GLY A 382 29.60 -7.13 -47.59
C GLY A 382 28.20 -7.56 -48.10
N GLY A 383 28.07 -8.76 -48.68
CA GLY A 383 26.90 -9.25 -49.44
C GLY A 383 25.50 -9.34 -48.79
N CYS A 384 24.59 -10.03 -49.48
CA CYS A 384 23.13 -9.96 -49.28
C CYS A 384 22.62 -10.11 -47.83
N VAL A 385 21.69 -9.24 -47.43
CA VAL A 385 21.03 -9.23 -46.12
C VAL A 385 20.25 -10.52 -45.80
N HIS A 386 19.58 -11.12 -46.78
CA HIS A 386 18.85 -12.38 -46.58
C HIS A 386 19.80 -13.55 -46.35
N CYS A 387 20.89 -13.64 -47.11
CA CYS A 387 21.94 -14.64 -46.89
C CYS A 387 22.60 -14.47 -45.52
N LYS A 388 22.90 -13.24 -45.09
CA LYS A 388 23.44 -12.96 -43.75
C LYS A 388 22.51 -13.48 -42.64
N ARG A 389 21.20 -13.23 -42.74
CA ARG A 389 20.19 -13.75 -41.80
C ARG A 389 20.14 -15.28 -41.81
N MET A 390 20.15 -15.92 -42.98
CA MET A 390 20.18 -17.39 -43.07
C MET A 390 21.44 -18.00 -42.45
N TRP A 391 22.62 -17.41 -42.70
CA TRP A 391 23.88 -17.82 -42.04
C TRP A 391 23.81 -17.70 -40.51
N GLN A 392 23.16 -16.66 -39.98
CA GLN A 392 22.97 -16.49 -38.53
C GLN A 392 22.04 -17.56 -37.94
N ILE A 393 20.95 -17.90 -38.64
CA ILE A 393 20.00 -18.96 -38.26
C ILE A 393 20.68 -20.33 -38.22
N LEU A 394 21.44 -20.69 -39.26
CA LEU A 394 22.18 -21.96 -39.30
C LEU A 394 23.29 -22.02 -38.23
N ARG A 395 24.00 -20.90 -37.99
CA ARG A 395 24.98 -20.80 -36.91
C ARG A 395 24.32 -21.00 -35.55
N LEU A 396 23.17 -20.37 -35.27
CA LEU A 396 22.42 -20.55 -34.03
C LEU A 396 21.97 -22.01 -33.85
N HIS A 397 21.42 -22.62 -34.90
CA HIS A 397 21.03 -24.04 -34.87
C HIS A 397 22.19 -24.96 -34.47
N SER A 398 23.39 -24.77 -35.05
CA SER A 398 24.57 -25.57 -34.68
C SER A 398 24.99 -25.45 -33.20
N GLN A 399 24.64 -24.34 -32.53
CA GLN A 399 24.85 -24.20 -31.08
C GLN A 399 23.92 -25.11 -30.27
N MET A 400 22.68 -25.24 -30.74
CA MET A 400 21.57 -25.93 -30.07
C MET A 400 21.48 -27.42 -30.43
N CYS A 401 22.07 -27.83 -31.55
CA CYS A 401 22.06 -29.21 -32.02
C CYS A 401 23.04 -30.09 -31.23
N SER A 402 22.54 -31.16 -30.60
CA SER A 402 23.35 -32.16 -29.89
C SER A 402 23.99 -33.19 -30.82
N GLU A 403 23.35 -33.50 -31.96
CA GLU A 403 23.71 -34.59 -32.87
C GLU A 403 23.97 -34.03 -34.28
N PRO A 404 25.15 -33.44 -34.55
CA PRO A 404 25.43 -32.78 -35.82
C PRO A 404 25.44 -33.74 -37.00
N ASP A 405 25.91 -34.99 -36.82
CA ASP A 405 26.11 -35.95 -37.90
C ASP A 405 24.82 -36.60 -38.41
N LEU A 406 23.77 -36.63 -37.57
CA LEU A 406 22.41 -37.04 -37.94
C LEU A 406 21.53 -35.84 -38.32
N CYS A 407 22.06 -34.62 -38.28
CA CYS A 407 21.29 -33.41 -38.46
C CYS A 407 21.00 -33.13 -39.94
N LYS A 408 19.71 -33.06 -40.30
CA LYS A 408 19.24 -32.69 -41.65
C LYS A 408 19.34 -31.19 -41.96
N VAL A 409 19.76 -30.34 -41.01
CA VAL A 409 19.88 -28.89 -41.24
C VAL A 409 21.16 -28.57 -42.02
N PRO A 410 21.08 -27.86 -43.17
CA PRO A 410 22.26 -27.57 -44.00
C PRO A 410 23.39 -26.87 -43.23
N LEU A 411 24.63 -27.26 -43.52
CA LEU A 411 25.86 -26.70 -42.92
C LEU A 411 26.00 -26.88 -41.39
N CYS A 412 25.15 -27.67 -40.72
CA CYS A 412 25.18 -27.83 -39.25
C CYS A 412 26.58 -28.25 -38.75
N SER A 413 27.13 -29.37 -39.27
CA SER A 413 28.47 -29.87 -38.91
C SER A 413 29.57 -28.86 -39.26
N HIS A 414 29.50 -28.19 -40.41
CA HIS A 414 30.48 -27.16 -40.81
C HIS A 414 30.55 -26.00 -39.80
N PHE A 415 29.40 -25.52 -39.32
CA PHE A 415 29.39 -24.51 -38.25
C PHE A 415 29.87 -25.09 -36.91
N LYS A 416 29.53 -26.35 -36.60
CA LYS A 416 29.95 -27.05 -35.38
C LYS A 416 31.48 -27.21 -35.30
N ASP A 417 32.15 -27.50 -36.40
CA ASP A 417 33.61 -27.55 -36.46
C ASP A 417 34.24 -26.16 -36.40
N LYS A 418 33.68 -25.20 -37.14
CA LYS A 418 34.16 -23.81 -37.11
C LYS A 418 34.06 -23.15 -35.73
N MET A 419 33.19 -23.66 -34.85
CA MET A 419 33.13 -23.25 -33.44
C MET A 419 34.40 -23.51 -32.65
N LYS A 420 35.11 -24.62 -32.92
CA LYS A 420 36.28 -25.07 -32.14
C LYS A 420 37.41 -24.02 -32.12
N TYR A 421 37.38 -23.09 -33.07
CA TYR A 421 38.36 -22.02 -33.27
C TYR A 421 37.84 -20.62 -32.90
N LEU A 422 36.66 -20.50 -32.28
CA LEU A 422 36.12 -19.21 -31.83
C LEU A 422 36.84 -18.70 -30.58
N SER A 423 36.84 -17.39 -30.39
CA SER A 423 37.37 -16.78 -29.16
C SER A 423 36.50 -17.15 -27.95
N LYS A 424 37.11 -17.32 -26.76
CA LYS A 424 36.40 -17.60 -25.49
C LYS A 424 35.26 -16.60 -25.22
N ARG A 425 35.42 -15.33 -25.64
CA ARG A 425 34.42 -14.26 -25.51
C ARG A 425 33.20 -14.49 -26.43
N GLU A 426 33.40 -14.98 -27.64
CA GLU A 426 32.30 -15.33 -28.54
C GLU A 426 31.61 -16.62 -28.11
N GLU A 427 32.38 -17.64 -27.72
CA GLU A 427 31.85 -18.90 -27.20
C GLU A 427 30.90 -18.65 -26.03
N PHE A 428 31.30 -17.83 -25.05
CA PHE A 428 30.45 -17.43 -23.93
C PHE A 428 29.16 -16.71 -24.37
N LYS A 429 29.25 -15.80 -25.35
CA LYS A 429 28.06 -15.11 -25.90
C LYS A 429 27.06 -16.09 -26.51
N TRP A 430 27.53 -17.08 -27.27
CA TRP A 430 26.65 -18.09 -27.89
C TRP A 430 26.05 -19.04 -26.85
N LYS A 431 26.84 -19.51 -25.87
CA LYS A 431 26.33 -20.32 -24.75
C LYS A 431 25.24 -19.58 -23.95
N LEU A 432 25.46 -18.29 -23.65
CA LEU A 432 24.46 -17.45 -22.97
C LEU A 432 23.19 -17.27 -23.80
N LEU A 433 23.32 -17.05 -25.12
CA LEU A 433 22.17 -16.93 -26.02
C LEU A 433 21.33 -18.21 -26.04
N VAL A 434 21.97 -19.38 -26.20
CA VAL A 434 21.27 -20.68 -26.15
C VAL A 434 20.58 -20.90 -24.81
N SER A 435 21.27 -20.63 -23.70
CA SER A 435 20.71 -20.74 -22.36
C SER A 435 19.43 -19.90 -22.19
N LYS A 436 19.44 -18.64 -22.66
CA LYS A 436 18.25 -17.77 -22.61
C LYS A 436 17.10 -18.26 -23.51
N ILE A 437 17.40 -18.76 -24.70
CA ILE A 437 16.39 -19.34 -25.62
C ILE A 437 15.74 -20.58 -24.98
N MET A 438 16.53 -21.48 -24.40
CA MET A 438 16.02 -22.69 -23.75
C MET A 438 15.24 -22.38 -22.47
N ALA A 439 15.65 -21.36 -21.70
CA ALA A 439 14.89 -20.88 -20.54
C ALA A 439 13.54 -20.27 -20.92
N ALA A 440 13.46 -19.59 -22.08
CA ALA A 440 12.19 -19.09 -22.61
C ALA A 440 11.23 -20.25 -22.90
N LYS A 441 11.69 -21.32 -23.58
CA LYS A 441 10.92 -22.56 -23.82
C LYS A 441 10.36 -23.17 -22.52
N GLY A 442 11.22 -23.40 -21.53
CA GLY A 442 10.84 -24.12 -20.30
C GLY A 442 9.66 -23.50 -19.54
N THR A 443 9.52 -22.17 -19.63
CA THR A 443 8.41 -21.44 -19.01
C THR A 443 7.05 -21.79 -19.64
N ILE A 444 7.00 -22.07 -20.95
CA ILE A 444 5.78 -22.51 -21.63
C ILE A 444 5.40 -23.94 -21.24
N SER A 445 6.36 -24.86 -21.12
CA SER A 445 6.06 -26.22 -20.63
C SER A 445 5.42 -26.19 -19.24
N SER A 446 5.85 -25.29 -18.35
CA SER A 446 5.21 -25.07 -17.06
C SER A 446 3.81 -24.45 -17.16
N LEU A 447 3.61 -23.45 -18.02
CA LEU A 447 2.30 -22.78 -18.19
C LEU A 447 1.26 -23.63 -18.92
N LEU A 448 1.67 -24.50 -19.86
CA LEU A 448 0.78 -25.45 -20.52
C LEU A 448 0.46 -26.65 -19.61
N ALA A 449 1.38 -27.08 -18.74
CA ALA A 449 1.10 -28.08 -17.71
C ALA A 449 0.07 -27.62 -16.66
N TRP A 450 -0.17 -26.30 -16.52
CA TRP A 450 -1.22 -25.73 -15.68
C TRP A 450 -2.58 -25.58 -16.37
N ARG A 451 -2.71 -25.95 -17.65
CA ARG A 451 -3.98 -25.85 -18.42
C ARG A 451 -4.92 -27.07 -18.47
N PRO A 452 -4.63 -28.29 -17.95
CA PRO A 452 -5.57 -29.40 -18.01
C PRO A 452 -6.40 -29.57 -16.71
N LEU A 453 -7.15 -28.55 -16.28
CA LEU A 453 -8.23 -28.68 -15.26
C LEU A 453 -9.41 -27.69 -15.47
N LEU A 454 -9.63 -27.21 -16.70
CA LEU A 454 -10.89 -26.59 -17.13
C LEU A 454 -11.19 -27.06 -18.57
N GLY A 455 -11.76 -28.25 -18.66
CA GLY A 455 -12.31 -28.87 -19.87
C GLY A 455 -13.55 -29.67 -19.47
#